data_AF-A0AB74KUQ8-F1
#
_entry.id   AF-A0AB74KUQ8-F1
#
_cell.length_a   1.000
_cell.length_b   1.000
_cell.length_c   1.000
_cell.angle_alpha   90.00
_cell.angle_beta   90.00
_cell.angle_gamma   90.00
#
_symmetry.space_group_name_H-M   'P 1'
#
loop_
_entity.id
_entity.type
_entity.pdbx_description
1 polymer ?
#
loop_
_entity_poly.entity_id
_entity_poly.type
_entity_poly.pdbx_seq_one_letter_code
_entity_poly.pdbx_strand_id
1 'polypeptide(L)' 'MIKTVTFAMMHFAIAFTVTYFLTGSFLIGGLVAIVEPAVNTVAFYFHEKVWRKVETQNNFKQDSDGIMFA' A
#
# COMPACT_ATOMS: atom_id res chain seq x y z
N MET A 1 -9.93 15.07 -12.89
CA MET A 1 -8.49 14.73 -12.75
C MET A 1 -7.70 15.72 -11.90
N ILE A 2 -8.02 17.02 -11.88
CA ILE A 2 -7.31 18.01 -11.03
C ILE A 2 -7.34 17.66 -9.53
N LYS A 3 -8.48 17.18 -8.99
CA LYS A 3 -8.61 16.80 -7.56
C LYS A 3 -7.59 15.74 -7.13
N THR A 4 -7.31 14.77 -8.01
CA THR A 4 -6.35 13.70 -7.73
C THR A 4 -4.92 14.23 -7.76
N VAL A 5 -4.62 15.14 -8.69
CA VAL A 5 -3.29 15.75 -8.85
C VAL A 5 -2.98 16.70 -7.70
N THR A 6 -3.94 17.53 -7.26
CA THR A 6 -3.74 18.40 -6.09
C THR A 6 -3.61 17.60 -4.80
N PHE A 7 -4.33 16.48 -4.65
CA PHE A 7 -4.16 15.60 -3.50
C PHE A 7 -2.75 14.98 -3.46
N ALA A 8 -2.24 14.49 -4.60
CA ALA A 8 -0.88 13.97 -4.70
C ALA A 8 0.16 15.06 -4.39
N MET A 9 0.04 16.24 -5.00
CA MET A 9 0.96 17.36 -4.75
C MET A 9 0.96 17.80 -3.29
N MET A 10 -0.20 17.86 -2.63
CA MET A 10 -0.30 18.19 -1.21
C MET A 10 0.43 17.14 -0.35
N HIS A 11 0.29 15.86 -0.67
CA HIS A 11 0.98 14.76 0.02
C HIS A 11 2.50 14.90 -0.07
N PHE A 12 3.02 15.06 -1.30
CA PHE A 12 4.45 15.29 -1.54
C PHE A 12 4.97 16.53 -0.84
N ALA A 13 4.21 17.63 -0.85
CA ALA A 13 4.60 18.87 -0.20
C ALA A 13 4.71 18.73 1.33
N ILE A 14 3.76 18.04 1.97
CA ILE A 14 3.78 17.78 3.42
C ILE A 14 4.96 16.86 3.76
N ALA A 15 5.11 15.75 3.05
CA ALA A 15 6.19 14.79 3.28
C ALA A 15 7.57 15.44 3.11
N PHE A 16 7.75 16.24 2.05
CA PHE A 16 8.97 17.00 1.81
C PHE A 16 9.25 18.03 2.92
N THR A 17 8.24 18.81 3.30
CA THR A 17 8.38 19.90 4.28
C THR A 17 8.70 19.37 5.68
N VAL A 18 7.98 18.34 6.15
CA VAL A 18 8.20 17.75 7.47
C VAL A 18 9.60 17.14 7.55
N THR A 19 10.01 16.42 6.52
CA THR A 19 11.33 15.77 6.49
C THR A 19 12.47 16.78 6.39
N TYR A 20 12.28 17.84 5.59
CA TYR A 20 13.22 18.95 5.51
C TYR A 20 13.35 19.68 6.85
N PHE A 21 12.24 19.89 7.57
CA PHE A 21 12.26 20.51 8.89
C PHE A 21 12.97 19.64 9.94
N LEU A 22 12.77 18.31 9.88
CA LEU A 22 13.39 17.38 10.80
C LEU A 22 14.91 17.21 10.54
N THR A 23 15.33 17.26 9.28
CA THR A 23 16.69 16.86 8.88
C THR A 23 17.57 18.00 8.39
N GLY A 24 16.98 19.15 8.02
CA GLY A 24 17.70 20.30 7.46
C GLY A 24 18.28 20.08 6.07
N SER A 25 17.97 18.95 5.41
CA SER A 25 18.57 18.55 4.13
C SER A 25 17.52 18.30 3.05
N PHE A 26 17.64 19.02 1.94
CA PHE A 26 16.79 18.88 0.75
C PHE A 26 16.85 17.46 0.15
N LEU A 27 17.99 16.76 0.30
CA LEU A 27 18.20 15.43 -0.26
C LEU A 27 17.25 14.39 0.35
N ILE A 28 16.97 14.53 1.64
CA ILE A 28 16.19 13.55 2.42
C ILE A 28 14.70 13.77 2.18
N GLY A 29 14.27 15.03 1.99
CA GLY A 29 12.91 15.33 1.51
C GLY A 29 12.63 14.71 0.13
N GLY A 30 13.59 14.74 -0.79
CA GLY A 30 13.46 14.10 -2.11
C GLY A 30 13.39 12.57 -2.05
N LEU A 31 14.19 11.94 -1.17
CA LEU A 31 14.09 10.51 -0.90
C LEU A 31 12.71 10.13 -0.33
N VAL A 32 12.21 10.90 0.63
CA VAL A 32 10.90 10.63 1.26
C VAL A 32 9.76 10.72 0.25
N ALA A 33 9.82 11.67 -0.69
CA ALA A 33 8.86 11.74 -1.79
C ALA A 33 8.74 10.41 -2.57
N ILE A 34 9.84 9.68 -2.78
CA ILE A 34 9.82 8.39 -3.48
C ILE A 34 9.47 7.23 -2.52
N VAL A 35 9.89 7.33 -1.26
CA VAL A 35 9.64 6.31 -0.24
C VAL A 35 8.15 6.13 0.02
N GLU A 36 7.37 7.20 0.06
CA GLU A 36 5.94 7.13 0.33
C GLU A 36 5.15 6.26 -0.68
N PRO A 37 5.23 6.50 -2.01
CA PRO A 37 4.59 5.62 -2.99
C PRO A 37 5.22 4.22 -2.99
N ALA A 38 6.53 4.09 -2.76
CA ALA A 38 7.19 2.78 -2.69
C ALA A 38 6.66 1.92 -1.52
N VAL A 39 6.53 2.52 -0.34
CA VAL A 39 5.96 1.84 0.85
C VAL A 39 4.50 1.48 0.60
N ASN A 40 3.72 2.38 -0.01
CA ASN A 40 2.32 2.09 -0.36
C ASN A 40 2.22 0.89 -1.34
N THR A 41 3.09 0.82 -2.35
CA THR A 41 3.15 -0.33 -3.27
C THR A 41 3.60 -1.61 -2.59
N VAL A 42 4.62 -1.56 -1.73
CA VAL A 42 5.12 -2.73 -0.99
C VAL A 42 4.06 -3.23 0.01
N ALA A 43 3.41 -2.33 0.74
CA ALA A 43 2.34 -2.66 1.66
C ALA A 43 1.16 -3.30 0.94
N PHE A 44 0.76 -2.76 -0.22
CA PHE A 44 -0.31 -3.34 -1.04
C PHE A 44 0.08 -4.74 -1.55
N TYR A 45 1.33 -4.93 -2.00
CA TYR A 45 1.82 -6.22 -2.45
C TYR A 45 1.84 -7.28 -1.33
N PHE A 46 2.30 -6.92 -0.14
CA PHE A 46 2.25 -7.80 1.02
C PHE A 46 0.81 -8.09 1.46
N HIS A 47 -0.06 -7.09 1.48
CA HIS A 47 -1.47 -7.25 1.81
C HIS A 47 -2.15 -8.23 0.85
N GLU A 48 -1.97 -8.06 -0.45
CA GLU A 48 -2.50 -8.99 -1.46
C GLU A 48 -1.93 -10.40 -1.29
N LYS A 49 -0.62 -10.53 -1.05
CA LYS A 49 0.03 -11.84 -0.87
C LYS A 49 -0.44 -12.59 0.38
N VAL A 50 -0.65 -11.88 1.48
CA VAL A 50 -1.19 -12.43 2.73
C VAL A 50 -2.66 -12.76 2.57
N TRP A 51 -3.44 -11.86 1.98
CA TRP A 51 -4.88 -12.05 1.79
C TRP A 51 -5.19 -13.19 0.82
N ARG A 52 -4.45 -13.31 -0.30
CA ARG A 52 -4.58 -14.43 -1.24
C ARG A 52 -4.36 -15.79 -0.56
N LYS A 53 -3.44 -15.86 0.40
CA LYS A 53 -3.18 -17.09 1.17
C LYS A 53 -4.31 -17.41 2.16
N VAL A 54 -4.96 -16.40 2.71
CA VAL A 54 -6.14 -16.53 3.58
C VAL A 54 -7.39 -16.90 2.76
N GLU A 55 -7.56 -16.32 1.58
CA GLU A 55 -8.74 -16.55 0.72
C GLU A 55 -8.72 -17.92 0.03
N THR A 56 -7.53 -18.44 -0.27
CA THR A 56 -7.36 -19.82 -0.78
C THR A 56 -7.83 -20.86 0.25
N GLN A 57 -7.81 -20.56 1.55
CA GLN A 57 -8.26 -21.49 2.62
C GLN A 57 -9.78 -21.57 2.75
N ASN A 58 -10.53 -20.60 2.21
CA ASN A 58 -12.00 -20.57 2.28
C ASN A 58 -12.67 -21.36 1.15
N ASN A 59 -11.99 -21.56 0.02
CA ASN A 59 -12.56 -22.31 -1.12
C ASN A 59 -12.42 -23.83 -1.00
N PHE A 60 -11.50 -24.35 -0.19
CA PHE A 60 -11.31 -25.79 -0.01
C PHE A 60 -12.30 -26.46 0.96
N LYS A 61 -13.03 -25.69 1.78
CA LYS A 61 -14.05 -26.28 2.68
C LYS A 61 -15.39 -26.53 1.99
N GLN A 62 -15.71 -25.82 0.92
CA GLN A 62 -17.04 -25.89 0.30
C GLN A 62 -17.21 -27.08 -0.65
N ASP A 63 -16.11 -27.66 -1.15
CA ASP A 63 -16.16 -28.80 -2.08
C ASP A 63 -16.33 -30.16 -1.37
N SER A 64 -15.83 -30.31 -0.14
CA SER A 64 -15.93 -31.58 0.60
C SER A 64 -17.31 -31.84 1.22
N ASP A 65 -18.13 -30.81 1.39
CA ASP A 65 -19.48 -30.97 1.94
C ASP A 65 -20.50 -31.40 0.87
N GLY A 66 -20.19 -31.26 -0.43
CA GLY A 66 -21.09 -31.66 -1.53
C GLY A 66 -21.02 -33.14 -1.91
N ILE A 67 -19.93 -33.83 -1.56
CA ILE A 67 -19.65 -35.22 -1.97
C ILE A 67 -20.05 -36.25 -0.89
N MET A 68 -20.39 -35.80 0.33
CA MET A 68 -20.85 -36.65 1.43
C MET A 68 -22.37 -36.86 1.47
N PHE A 69 -23.14 -36.14 0.64
CA PHE A 69 -24.62 -36.20 0.58
C PHE A 69 -25.18 -36.70 -0.75
N ALA A 70 -24.35 -37.20 -1.68
CA ALA A 70 -24.75 -37.78 -2.96
C ALA A 70 -24.45 -39.29 -2.99
#